data_AF-A9ZQK4-F1
#
_entry.id   AF-A9ZQK4-F1
#
_cell.length_a   1.000
_cell.length_b   1.000
_cell.length_c   1.000
_cell.angle_alpha   90.00
_cell.angle_beta   90.00
_cell.angle_gamma   90.00
#
_symmetry.space_group_name_H-M   'P 1'
#
loop_
_entity.id
_entity.type
_entity.pdbx_description
1 polymer ?
#
loop_
_entity_poly.entity_id
_entity_poly.type
_entity_poly.pdbx_seq_one_letter_code
_entity_poly.pdbx_strand_id
1 'polypeptide(L)'
;NACGLSCDTSGAAAYKNLMAALRAKFGSSYLVTSAITADATSGGKIDAADYGGAAQYVDWFNVMTYDFFGAFDADGPTAPHSPLTTYNGIPQAGFTTADAMARFKAKGVPASKLLIGIGF
;
A
#
# COMPACT_ATOMS: atom_id res chain seq x y z
N ASN A 1 10.01 -6.71 2.89
CA ASN A 1 9.46 -8.05 3.13
C ASN A 1 8.61 -8.48 1.95
N ALA A 2 9.14 -8.40 0.74
CA ALA A 2 8.45 -8.83 -0.47
C ALA A 2 9.48 -8.92 -1.58
N CYS A 3 9.20 -9.72 -2.60
CA CYS A 3 10.05 -9.86 -3.77
C CYS A 3 9.53 -9.01 -4.92
N GLY A 4 10.45 -8.30 -5.57
CA GLY A 4 10.27 -7.67 -6.89
C GLY A 4 11.45 -8.07 -7.77
N LEU A 5 12.26 -7.09 -8.20
CA LEU A 5 13.55 -7.39 -8.86
C LEU A 5 14.55 -8.08 -7.90
N SER A 6 14.52 -7.68 -6.62
CA SER A 6 15.18 -8.36 -5.51
C SER A 6 14.20 -8.52 -4.36
N CYS A 7 14.51 -9.44 -3.43
CA CYS A 7 13.70 -9.64 -2.23
C CYS A 7 14.22 -8.77 -1.09
N ASP A 8 13.37 -7.90 -0.55
CA ASP A 8 13.65 -7.20 0.70
C ASP A 8 13.25 -8.07 1.89
N THR A 9 14.18 -8.30 2.81
CA THR A 9 14.02 -9.11 4.04
C THR A 9 14.29 -8.31 5.32
N SER A 10 14.20 -6.97 5.26
CA SER A 10 14.56 -6.07 6.37
C SER A 10 13.72 -6.24 7.65
N GLY A 11 12.63 -7.00 7.63
CA GLY A 11 11.74 -7.21 8.77
C GLY A 11 10.65 -6.13 8.86
N ALA A 12 9.50 -6.48 9.47
CA ALA A 12 8.27 -5.67 9.38
C ALA A 12 8.42 -4.28 10.03
N ALA A 13 9.32 -4.16 11.00
CA ALA A 13 9.60 -2.92 11.72
C ALA A 13 10.47 -1.94 10.92
N ALA A 14 11.20 -2.38 9.88
CA ALA A 14 12.16 -1.55 9.17
C ALA A 14 11.52 -0.29 8.57
N TYR A 15 10.34 -0.45 7.95
CA TYR A 15 9.59 0.68 7.38
C TYR A 15 9.21 1.72 8.45
N LYS A 16 8.65 1.28 9.58
CA LYS A 16 8.33 2.17 10.70
C LYS A 16 9.57 2.90 11.21
N ASN A 17 10.68 2.19 11.39
CA ASN A 17 11.92 2.77 11.89
C ASN A 17 12.46 3.84 10.95
N LEU A 18 12.38 3.62 9.63
CA LEU A 18 12.73 4.63 8.64
C LEU A 18 11.83 5.87 8.75
N MET A 19 10.50 5.69 8.83
CA MET A 19 9.57 6.82 8.95
C MET A 19 9.80 7.60 10.26
N ALA A 20 10.09 6.91 11.36
CA ALA A 20 10.44 7.52 12.64
C ALA A 20 11.72 8.37 12.53
N ALA A 21 12.76 7.84 11.87
CA ALA A 21 14.01 8.56 11.65
C ALA A 21 13.83 9.81 10.78
N LEU A 22 13.03 9.70 9.70
CA LEU A 22 12.70 10.85 8.85
C LEU A 22 11.94 11.91 9.65
N ARG A 23 10.91 11.54 10.41
CA ARG A 23 10.19 12.49 11.26
C ARG A 23 11.11 13.17 12.28
N ALA A 24 12.01 12.42 12.92
CA ALA A 24 12.97 13.00 13.86
C ALA A 24 13.92 14.01 13.18
N LYS A 25 14.34 13.74 11.94
CA LYS A 25 15.23 14.62 11.18
C LYS A 25 14.54 15.88 10.66
N PHE A 26 13.32 15.73 10.15
CA PHE A 26 12.58 16.81 9.50
C PHE A 26 11.73 17.63 10.49
N GLY A 27 11.42 17.09 11.67
CA GLY A 27 10.56 17.77 12.65
C GLY A 27 9.13 17.94 12.14
N SER A 28 8.35 18.84 12.78
CA SER A 28 6.96 19.11 12.41
C SER A 28 6.78 20.18 11.33
N SER A 29 7.84 20.92 10.99
CA SER A 29 7.78 22.02 10.01
C SER A 29 7.76 21.56 8.56
N TYR A 30 8.02 20.28 8.30
CA TYR A 30 8.07 19.70 6.97
C TYR A 30 7.17 18.49 6.85
N LEU A 31 6.64 18.29 5.64
CA LEU A 31 5.85 17.13 5.29
C LEU A 31 6.75 15.90 5.11
N VAL A 32 6.32 14.79 5.69
CA VAL A 32 6.86 13.45 5.48
C VAL A 32 5.70 12.57 5.03
N THR A 33 5.71 12.18 3.76
CA THR A 33 4.68 11.33 3.16
C THR A 33 5.32 10.10 2.51
N SER A 34 4.52 9.09 2.20
CA SER A 34 5.02 7.90 1.52
C SER A 34 3.98 7.32 0.58
N ALA A 35 4.39 7.00 -0.66
CA ALA A 35 3.59 6.17 -1.54
C ALA A 35 3.72 4.70 -1.13
N ILE A 36 2.59 4.00 -0.99
CA ILE A 36 2.55 2.64 -0.43
C ILE A 36 1.71 1.71 -1.30
N THR A 37 2.01 0.41 -1.20
CA THR A 37 1.33 -0.66 -1.96
C THR A 37 -0.17 -0.72 -1.69
N ALA A 38 -0.93 -1.28 -2.63
CA ALA A 38 -2.35 -1.58 -2.48
C ALA A 38 -2.66 -3.10 -2.45
N ASP A 39 -1.64 -3.95 -2.32
CA ASP A 39 -1.83 -5.41 -2.23
C ASP A 39 -2.45 -5.82 -0.88
N ALA A 40 -3.77 -5.98 -0.89
CA ALA A 40 -4.59 -6.33 0.27
C ALA A 40 -4.81 -7.84 0.45
N THR A 41 -4.12 -8.67 -0.33
CA THR A 41 -4.23 -10.13 -0.20
C THR A 41 -3.75 -10.58 1.17
N SER A 42 -4.25 -11.73 1.63
CA SER A 42 -3.79 -12.33 2.88
C SER A 42 -2.32 -12.70 2.79
N GLY A 43 -1.47 -12.11 3.62
CA GLY A 43 -0.01 -12.26 3.53
C GLY A 43 0.64 -11.42 2.44
N GLY A 44 -0.11 -10.52 1.79
CA GLY A 44 0.36 -9.60 0.77
C GLY A 44 1.26 -8.50 1.32
N LYS A 45 1.66 -7.58 0.43
CA LYS A 45 2.64 -6.53 0.77
C LYS A 45 2.18 -5.59 1.88
N ILE A 46 0.87 -5.33 2.03
CA ILE A 46 0.35 -4.54 3.16
C ILE A 46 0.63 -5.23 4.51
N ASP A 47 0.53 -6.56 4.57
CA ASP A 47 0.75 -7.31 5.80
C ASP A 47 2.22 -7.40 6.20
N ALA A 48 3.10 -7.23 5.22
CA ALA A 48 4.53 -7.44 5.37
C ALA A 48 5.26 -6.31 6.11
N ALA A 49 4.60 -5.18 6.40
CA ALA A 49 5.18 -4.05 7.12
C ALA A 49 4.24 -3.46 8.20
N ASP A 50 4.84 -2.79 9.18
CA ASP A 50 4.13 -2.13 10.29
C ASP A 50 3.64 -0.73 9.89
N TYR A 51 2.65 -0.67 8.97
CA TYR A 51 2.04 0.60 8.54
C TYR A 51 1.26 1.31 9.65
N GLY A 52 0.60 0.55 10.53
CA GLY A 52 -0.11 1.10 11.69
C GLY A 52 0.83 1.83 12.64
N GLY A 53 1.95 1.20 13.00
CA GLY A 53 2.98 1.85 13.81
C GLY A 53 3.68 3.00 13.10
N ALA A 54 3.84 2.93 11.77
CA ALA A 54 4.44 4.00 10.97
C ALA A 54 3.54 5.23 10.79
N ALA A 55 2.21 5.06 10.86
CA ALA A 55 1.24 6.11 10.56
C ALA A 55 1.38 7.36 11.44
N GLN A 56 1.92 7.24 12.65
CA GLN A 56 2.16 8.39 13.53
C GLN A 56 3.29 9.31 13.05
N TYR A 57 4.20 8.81 12.19
CA TYR A 57 5.37 9.55 11.74
C TYR A 57 5.19 10.25 10.39
N VAL A 58 4.23 9.81 9.59
CA VAL A 58 3.89 10.44 8.30
C VAL A 58 2.73 11.42 8.44
N ASP A 59 2.65 12.42 7.56
CA ASP A 59 1.48 13.28 7.43
C ASP A 59 0.32 12.50 6.80
N TRP A 60 0.60 11.82 5.68
CA TRP A 60 -0.31 10.87 5.03
C TRP A 60 0.45 9.87 4.15
N PHE A 61 -0.28 8.86 3.70
CA PHE A 61 0.12 7.88 2.72
C PHE A 61 -0.62 8.11 1.39
N ASN A 62 0.11 7.96 0.29
CA ASN A 62 -0.45 7.90 -1.06
C ASN A 62 -0.60 6.42 -1.43
N VAL A 63 -1.80 5.86 -1.29
CA VAL A 63 -2.01 4.44 -1.59
C VAL A 63 -2.06 4.26 -3.10
N MET A 64 -1.16 3.43 -3.64
CA MET A 64 -1.03 3.19 -5.08
C MET A 64 -2.13 2.24 -5.57
N THR A 65 -3.39 2.69 -5.54
CA THR A 65 -4.59 1.93 -5.90
C THR A 65 -4.78 1.83 -7.41
N TYR A 66 -3.73 1.45 -8.10
CA TYR A 66 -3.62 1.28 -9.55
C TYR A 66 -2.60 0.17 -9.83
N ASP A 67 -2.49 -0.23 -11.10
CA ASP A 67 -1.61 -1.31 -11.56
C ASP A 67 -1.86 -2.66 -10.87
N PHE A 68 -3.11 -2.91 -10.48
CA PHE A 68 -3.54 -4.21 -9.96
C PHE A 68 -3.46 -5.31 -11.03
N PHE A 69 -3.80 -4.95 -12.26
CA PHE A 69 -3.81 -5.83 -13.42
C PHE A 69 -3.22 -5.07 -14.61
N GLY A 70 -2.59 -5.77 -15.55
CA GLY A 70 -1.98 -5.13 -16.70
C GLY A 70 -1.35 -6.12 -17.66
N ALA A 71 -0.75 -5.60 -18.72
CA ALA A 71 -0.17 -6.42 -19.79
C ALA A 71 1.10 -7.21 -19.38
N PHE A 72 1.55 -7.08 -18.12
CA PHE A 72 2.57 -7.97 -17.56
C PHE A 72 2.08 -9.43 -17.47
N ASP A 73 0.77 -9.65 -17.38
CA ASP A 73 0.13 -10.95 -17.59
C ASP A 73 -0.33 -11.03 -19.06
N ALA A 74 0.62 -11.33 -19.94
CA ALA A 74 0.43 -11.21 -21.40
C ALA A 74 -0.68 -12.11 -21.97
N ASP A 75 -0.89 -13.28 -21.37
CA ASP A 75 -1.94 -14.23 -21.76
C ASP A 75 -3.29 -13.90 -21.10
N GLY A 76 -3.37 -12.77 -20.39
CA GLY A 76 -4.54 -12.33 -19.65
C GLY A 76 -4.80 -13.14 -18.38
N PRO A 77 -6.05 -13.08 -17.86
CA PRO A 77 -7.21 -12.38 -18.42
C PRO A 77 -7.09 -10.85 -18.37
N THR A 78 -7.74 -10.15 -19.31
CA THR A 78 -7.86 -8.68 -19.25
C THR A 78 -8.71 -8.26 -18.05
N ALA A 79 -8.26 -7.24 -17.32
CA ALA A 79 -8.98 -6.67 -16.18
C ALA A 79 -8.68 -5.17 -16.04
N PRO A 80 -9.57 -4.38 -15.42
CA PRO A 80 -9.31 -2.97 -15.14
C PRO A 80 -8.14 -2.83 -14.16
N HIS A 81 -7.10 -2.07 -14.52
CA HIS A 81 -5.90 -1.91 -13.67
C HIS A 81 -6.15 -1.18 -12.34
N SER A 82 -7.28 -0.47 -12.21
CA SER A 82 -7.65 0.30 -11.01
C SER A 82 -9.16 0.12 -10.69
N PRO A 83 -9.60 -1.06 -10.25
CA PRO A 83 -10.99 -1.26 -9.86
C PRO A 83 -11.24 -0.65 -8.46
N LEU A 84 -12.35 0.08 -8.32
CA LEU A 84 -12.77 0.61 -7.02
C LEU A 84 -13.19 -0.53 -6.07
N THR A 85 -13.96 -1.49 -6.57
CA THR A 85 -14.55 -2.60 -5.81
C THR A 85 -14.34 -3.94 -6.51
N THR A 86 -14.57 -5.03 -5.79
CA THR A 86 -14.58 -6.38 -6.37
C THR A 86 -15.73 -6.57 -7.37
N TYR A 87 -15.59 -7.55 -8.25
CA TYR A 87 -16.59 -7.91 -9.24
C TYR A 87 -16.56 -9.42 -9.52
N ASN A 88 -17.67 -9.96 -10.03
CA ASN A 88 -17.74 -11.37 -10.41
C ASN A 88 -16.71 -11.68 -11.51
N GLY A 89 -15.83 -12.65 -11.26
CA GLY A 89 -14.76 -13.01 -12.20
C GLY A 89 -13.51 -12.15 -12.11
N ILE A 90 -13.34 -11.33 -11.06
CA ILE A 90 -12.06 -10.65 -10.81
C ILE A 90 -10.92 -11.68 -10.75
N PRO A 91 -9.79 -11.48 -11.47
CA PRO A 91 -8.74 -12.50 -11.54
C PRO A 91 -8.05 -12.74 -10.20
N GLN A 92 -7.91 -11.68 -9.38
CA GLN A 92 -7.26 -11.73 -8.08
C GLN A 92 -8.15 -11.03 -7.04
N ALA A 93 -8.64 -11.79 -6.06
CA ALA A 93 -9.38 -11.24 -4.93
C ALA A 93 -8.47 -10.36 -4.06
N GLY A 94 -8.99 -9.24 -3.55
CA GLY A 94 -8.23 -8.28 -2.74
C GLY A 94 -7.45 -7.24 -3.55
N PHE A 95 -7.47 -7.32 -4.89
CA PHE A 95 -6.81 -6.34 -5.77
C PHE A 95 -7.79 -5.24 -6.18
N THR A 96 -8.26 -4.49 -5.18
CA THR A 96 -9.19 -3.37 -5.38
C THR A 96 -8.85 -2.21 -4.44
N THR A 97 -9.26 -1.01 -4.82
CA THR A 97 -9.13 0.18 -3.96
C THR A 97 -9.81 -0.03 -2.62
N ALA A 98 -11.05 -0.54 -2.61
CA ALA A 98 -11.82 -0.75 -1.38
C ALA A 98 -11.13 -1.74 -0.43
N ASP A 99 -10.59 -2.85 -0.95
CA ASP A 99 -9.89 -3.84 -0.15
C ASP A 99 -8.57 -3.30 0.43
N ALA A 100 -7.79 -2.56 -0.36
CA ALA A 100 -6.57 -1.90 0.11
C ALA A 100 -6.84 -0.93 1.26
N MET A 101 -7.84 -0.05 1.09
CA MET A 101 -8.22 0.92 2.10
C MET A 101 -8.77 0.24 3.37
N ALA A 102 -9.55 -0.83 3.21
CA ALA A 102 -10.04 -1.64 4.33
C ALA A 102 -8.89 -2.31 5.08
N ARG A 103 -7.90 -2.88 4.36
CA ARG A 103 -6.74 -3.55 4.96
C ARG A 103 -5.89 -2.58 5.77
N PHE A 104 -5.57 -1.39 5.24
CA PHE A 104 -4.82 -0.38 6.02
C PHE A 104 -5.56 0.06 7.29
N LYS A 105 -6.87 0.29 7.20
CA LYS A 105 -7.69 0.61 8.38
C LYS A 105 -7.67 -0.52 9.41
N ALA A 106 -7.79 -1.78 8.97
CA ALA A 106 -7.68 -2.95 9.85
C ALA A 106 -6.30 -3.08 10.50
N LYS A 107 -5.25 -2.59 9.84
CA LYS A 107 -3.87 -2.49 10.36
C LYS A 107 -3.65 -1.30 11.29
N GLY A 108 -4.68 -0.49 11.57
CA GLY A 108 -4.62 0.63 12.50
C GLY A 108 -4.23 1.98 11.88
N VAL A 109 -4.21 2.09 10.56
CA VAL A 109 -3.94 3.39 9.90
C VAL A 109 -5.21 4.25 9.92
N PRO A 110 -5.15 5.50 10.43
CA PRO A 110 -6.29 6.40 10.40
C PRO A 110 -6.73 6.74 8.97
N ALA A 111 -8.04 6.75 8.71
CA ALA A 111 -8.57 7.07 7.38
C ALA A 111 -8.16 8.46 6.88
N SER A 112 -8.01 9.44 7.77
CA SER A 112 -7.55 10.80 7.44
C SER A 112 -6.10 10.86 6.94
N LYS A 113 -5.34 9.77 7.04
CA LYS A 113 -3.97 9.65 6.54
C LYS A 113 -3.85 8.79 5.27
N LEU A 114 -4.96 8.38 4.66
CA LEU A 114 -4.96 7.54 3.47
C LEU A 114 -5.54 8.31 2.27
N LEU A 115 -4.69 8.58 1.27
CA LEU A 115 -5.13 9.15 0.00
C LEU A 115 -5.23 8.06 -1.06
N ILE A 116 -6.35 8.05 -1.80
CA ILE A 116 -6.58 7.13 -2.92
C ILE A 116 -5.76 7.60 -4.13
N GLY A 117 -5.09 6.67 -4.81
CA GLY A 117 -4.34 6.92 -6.03
C GLY A 117 -5.23 6.83 -7.28
N ILE A 118 -5.03 7.74 -8.23
CA ILE A 118 -5.71 7.78 -9.53
C ILE A 118 -4.64 7.78 -10.63
N GLY A 119 -4.70 6.82 -11.56
CA GLY A 119 -3.85 6.80 -12.75
C GLY A 119 -4.41 7.68 -13.85
N PHE A 120 -3.56 8.47 -14.52
CA PHE A 120 -3.91 9.39 -15.61
C PHE A 120 -3.32 8.92 -16.93
#